data_AF-E3RKK8-F1
#
_entry.id   AF-E3RKK8-F1
#
_cell.length_a   1.000
_cell.length_b   1.000
_cell.length_c   1.000
_cell.angle_alpha   90.00
_cell.angle_beta   90.00
_cell.angle_gamma   90.00
#
_symmetry.space_group_name_H-M   'P 1'
#
loop_
_entity.id
_entity.type
_entity.pdbx_description
1 polymer ?
#
loop_
_entity_poly.entity_id
_entity_poly.type
_entity_poly.pdbx_seq_one_letter_code
_entity_poly.pdbx_strand_id
1 'polypeptide(L)'
;MAHLLGFTKSDSLIEYQPLYTNMLGDIKDPRRDEDEELSSHSSSAMGLEEGGARRDWSQPTIQKSWRSRFSLGGRGSGRNGESESQRRARRREGWRWVGIVAVILTIFGVIAGGVYVTLVTILLRRLAPRPDHSGLHYIMDTWQEPDSNGAFKYEWRDDFSRDIEPKNCHSHNDYWRHVPLYAALTAGCVSFEADIWLTDDNELLVSHDWKSTKKTRTLRSLYLDPLMNIFENRNITTASEPVKDTGVFDMDPSASTVLLIDFKSDGAATWPVLLSQLEPFRKKKWLTYYDGETLHQGPLTIVGTGNTPFDLVQANSTNRYVFFDAPLVTISDGKYNTTNSYYASSSLKAAVGSLWFKTLSSSQNDQIKAQVKAAQDKGLNSRYWDTPGWPIGRRDEVWKKLIDAGVGMLNVDDLVSASRWNWGWCVVAGMALCGNN
;
A
#
# COMPACT_ATOMS: atom_id res chain seq x y z
N MET A 1 68.92 30.11 -6.27
CA MET A 1 69.44 29.41 -7.46
C MET A 1 68.68 28.11 -7.60
N ALA A 2 68.01 27.94 -8.74
CA ALA A 2 67.02 26.91 -8.99
C ALA A 2 67.65 25.51 -9.16
N HIS A 3 66.99 24.49 -8.62
CA HIS A 3 67.20 23.09 -9.00
C HIS A 3 65.90 22.55 -9.60
N LEU A 4 65.90 22.38 -10.92
CA LEU A 4 64.92 21.62 -11.70
C LEU A 4 65.51 20.22 -11.93
N LEU A 5 64.78 19.18 -11.53
CA LEU A 5 65.03 17.80 -11.96
C LEU A 5 63.73 17.27 -12.55
N GLY A 6 63.81 16.91 -13.83
CA GLY A 6 62.72 16.41 -14.64
C GLY A 6 62.38 14.95 -14.33
N PHE A 7 61.11 14.62 -14.53
CA PHE A 7 60.62 13.26 -14.63
C PHE A 7 60.06 13.03 -16.04
N THR A 8 60.54 11.95 -16.62
CA THR A 8 60.24 11.45 -17.96
C THR A 8 58.86 10.80 -18.03
N LYS A 9 58.08 11.18 -19.05
CA LYS A 9 56.87 10.48 -19.51
C LYS A 9 57.24 9.11 -20.08
N SER A 10 56.53 8.06 -19.67
CA SER A 10 56.48 6.78 -20.39
C SER A 10 55.11 6.65 -21.06
N ASP A 11 55.11 6.69 -22.40
CA ASP A 11 53.98 6.28 -23.23
C ASP A 11 53.95 4.75 -23.30
N SER A 12 52.80 4.16 -23.00
CA SER A 12 52.48 2.78 -23.34
C SER A 12 51.12 2.74 -24.01
N LEU A 13 51.16 2.65 -25.34
CA LEU A 13 50.07 2.30 -26.23
C LEU A 13 49.69 0.82 -26.01
N ILE A 14 48.42 0.53 -25.73
CA ILE A 14 47.84 -0.79 -25.99
C ILE A 14 46.52 -0.56 -26.75
N GLU A 15 46.56 -0.93 -28.02
CA GLU A 15 45.45 -1.02 -28.96
C GLU A 15 45.03 -2.48 -29.01
N TYR A 16 43.76 -2.80 -28.73
CA TYR A 16 43.12 -4.05 -29.18
C TYR A 16 41.64 -3.80 -29.49
N GLN A 17 41.26 -4.28 -30.67
CA GLN A 17 40.02 -4.03 -31.43
C GLN A 17 38.74 -4.68 -30.84
N PRO A 18 37.55 -4.20 -31.25
CA PRO A 18 36.26 -4.72 -30.81
C PRO A 18 35.78 -5.91 -31.65
N LEU A 19 35.24 -6.94 -31.00
CA LEU A 19 34.50 -8.02 -31.66
C LEU A 19 33.01 -7.67 -31.71
N TYR A 20 32.57 -7.22 -32.88
CA TYR A 20 31.17 -7.29 -33.33
C TYR A 20 30.94 -8.66 -33.98
N THR A 21 29.90 -9.37 -33.55
CA THR A 21 29.25 -10.38 -34.40
C THR A 21 27.74 -10.27 -34.24
N ASN A 22 27.11 -9.97 -35.37
CA ASN A 22 25.67 -9.96 -35.60
C ASN A 22 25.08 -11.36 -35.43
N MET A 23 23.90 -11.45 -34.81
CA MET A 23 22.85 -12.35 -35.28
C MET A 23 21.52 -11.61 -35.28
N LEU A 24 21.09 -11.27 -36.50
CA LEU A 24 19.73 -10.89 -36.87
C LEU A 24 18.86 -12.15 -36.87
N GLY A 25 17.73 -12.07 -36.17
CA GLY A 25 16.60 -13.00 -36.24
C GLY A 25 15.33 -12.18 -36.10
N ASP A 26 14.62 -12.07 -37.22
CA ASP A 26 13.53 -11.17 -37.55
C ASP A 26 12.15 -11.68 -37.04
N ILE A 27 11.11 -10.81 -37.10
CA ILE A 27 9.64 -11.10 -37.09
C ILE A 27 8.99 -11.27 -35.69
N LYS A 28 7.91 -10.57 -35.25
CA LYS A 28 6.89 -9.67 -35.85
C LYS A 28 6.18 -8.86 -34.74
N ASP A 29 5.95 -7.57 -35.01
CA ASP A 29 4.85 -6.75 -34.47
C ASP A 29 3.52 -7.19 -35.14
N PRO A 30 2.37 -7.08 -34.47
CA PRO A 30 1.41 -6.10 -34.98
C PRO A 30 0.62 -5.32 -33.91
N ARG A 31 0.60 -3.99 -34.10
CA ARG A 31 -0.48 -3.06 -33.74
C ARG A 31 -1.73 -3.25 -34.61
N ARG A 32 -2.90 -3.07 -33.99
CA ARG A 32 -4.09 -2.27 -34.42
C ARG A 32 -5.25 -2.60 -33.46
N ASP A 33 -5.78 -1.62 -32.74
CA ASP A 33 -6.87 -0.70 -33.14
C ASP A 33 -8.15 -1.46 -33.51
N GLU A 34 -9.19 -1.32 -32.67
CA GLU A 34 -10.54 -0.87 -33.09
C GLU A 34 -11.50 -0.83 -31.88
N ASP A 35 -12.03 0.36 -31.64
CA ASP A 35 -13.26 0.64 -30.88
C ASP A 35 -14.47 0.08 -31.64
N GLU A 36 -15.49 -0.44 -30.94
CA GLU A 36 -16.89 0.03 -31.04
C GLU A 36 -17.87 -0.83 -30.22
N GLU A 37 -18.88 -0.12 -29.70
CA GLU A 37 -20.05 -0.61 -28.98
C GLU A 37 -20.93 -1.55 -29.82
N LEU A 38 -21.61 -2.51 -29.19
CA LEU A 38 -23.08 -2.51 -29.03
C LEU A 38 -23.63 -3.86 -28.59
N SER A 39 -24.77 -3.72 -27.95
CA SER A 39 -25.61 -4.66 -27.22
C SER A 39 -26.16 -5.87 -27.98
N SER A 40 -26.48 -6.88 -27.17
CA SER A 40 -27.81 -7.51 -27.04
C SER A 40 -27.97 -8.98 -27.46
N HIS A 41 -28.69 -9.69 -26.56
CA HIS A 41 -29.58 -10.83 -26.80
C HIS A 41 -28.99 -12.10 -27.46
N SER A 42 -28.83 -13.18 -26.68
CA SER A 42 -29.88 -14.12 -26.28
C SER A 42 -29.86 -15.40 -27.13
N SER A 43 -29.57 -16.48 -26.42
CA SER A 43 -30.18 -17.80 -26.55
C SER A 43 -29.63 -18.78 -27.60
N SER A 44 -29.33 -19.97 -27.04
CA SER A 44 -29.74 -21.29 -27.51
C SER A 44 -28.65 -22.22 -28.03
N ALA A 45 -28.58 -23.34 -27.30
CA ALA A 45 -28.47 -24.71 -27.79
C ALA A 45 -27.10 -25.23 -28.23
N MET A 46 -26.59 -26.17 -27.43
CA MET A 46 -25.99 -27.40 -27.94
C MET A 46 -26.42 -28.58 -27.06
N GLY A 47 -27.17 -29.51 -27.66
CA GLY A 47 -27.05 -30.94 -27.33
C GLY A 47 -25.74 -31.49 -27.92
N LEU A 48 -25.33 -32.74 -27.77
CA LEU A 48 -26.05 -34.01 -27.73
C LEU A 48 -25.06 -35.10 -27.26
N GLU A 49 -25.63 -36.16 -26.68
CA GLU A 49 -25.25 -37.60 -26.76
C GLU A 49 -23.90 -38.07 -26.18
N GLU A 50 -23.72 -39.28 -25.62
CA GLU A 50 -24.36 -40.61 -25.76
C GLU A 50 -24.55 -41.25 -24.34
N GLY A 51 -25.25 -42.35 -24.08
CA GLY A 51 -25.80 -43.42 -24.91
C GLY A 51 -26.56 -44.46 -24.05
N GLY A 52 -27.23 -45.37 -24.75
CA GLY A 52 -28.36 -46.21 -24.32
C GLY A 52 -28.21 -47.17 -23.14
N ALA A 53 -29.35 -47.52 -22.54
CA ALA A 53 -29.84 -48.91 -22.46
C ALA A 53 -31.32 -48.93 -22.01
N ARG A 54 -32.15 -49.62 -22.79
CA ARG A 54 -33.59 -49.77 -22.61
C ARG A 54 -33.87 -51.06 -21.82
N ARG A 55 -34.43 -50.97 -20.61
CA ARG A 55 -35.21 -52.05 -19.99
C ARG A 55 -36.37 -51.48 -19.19
N ASP A 56 -37.55 -51.88 -19.63
CA ASP A 56 -38.87 -51.64 -19.07
C ASP A 56 -39.05 -52.42 -17.76
N TRP A 57 -39.41 -51.71 -16.68
CA TRP A 57 -40.11 -52.24 -15.52
C TRP A 57 -40.96 -51.13 -14.91
N SER A 58 -42.27 -51.32 -15.00
CA SER A 58 -43.32 -50.62 -14.28
C SER A 58 -43.01 -50.41 -12.78
N GLN A 59 -43.16 -49.18 -12.29
CA GLN A 59 -43.29 -48.90 -10.85
C GLN A 59 -44.59 -48.13 -10.54
N PRO A 60 -45.22 -48.44 -9.38
CA PRO A 60 -46.43 -47.78 -8.92
C PRO A 60 -46.10 -46.45 -8.22
N THR A 61 -46.86 -45.42 -8.54
CA THR A 61 -46.81 -44.12 -7.87
C THR A 61 -47.48 -44.20 -6.49
N ILE A 62 -46.68 -44.19 -5.43
CA ILE A 62 -47.12 -43.79 -4.07
C ILE A 62 -46.45 -42.46 -3.77
N GLN A 63 -47.12 -41.36 -4.11
CA GLN A 63 -46.76 -40.03 -3.65
C GLN A 63 -47.69 -39.66 -2.49
N LYS A 64 -47.25 -39.95 -1.26
CA LYS A 64 -47.89 -39.43 -0.05
C LYS A 64 -47.06 -38.30 0.53
N SER A 65 -47.76 -37.18 0.71
CA SER A 65 -47.62 -36.24 1.83
C SER A 65 -46.30 -35.50 1.95
N TRP A 66 -46.27 -34.22 1.56
CA TRP A 66 -45.72 -33.10 2.36
C TRP A 66 -46.07 -31.76 1.64
N ARG A 67 -47.36 -31.52 1.39
CA ARG A 67 -47.90 -30.19 1.05
C ARG A 67 -49.31 -30.06 1.61
N SER A 68 -49.40 -29.84 2.91
CA SER A 68 -50.62 -29.40 3.59
C SER A 68 -50.30 -28.36 4.67
N ARG A 69 -49.54 -27.33 4.32
CA ARG A 69 -49.51 -26.07 5.08
C ARG A 69 -49.49 -24.93 4.07
N PHE A 70 -50.44 -24.01 4.22
CA PHE A 70 -50.77 -22.90 3.31
C PHE A 70 -51.70 -23.23 2.13
N SER A 71 -52.87 -23.78 2.44
CA SER A 71 -54.10 -23.38 1.75
C SER A 71 -54.67 -22.16 2.48
N LEU A 72 -54.53 -20.98 1.88
CA LEU A 72 -55.40 -19.83 2.13
C LEU A 72 -56.43 -19.79 1.00
N GLY A 73 -57.26 -20.83 0.94
CA GLY A 73 -58.31 -20.98 -0.06
C GLY A 73 -59.40 -21.88 0.48
N GLY A 74 -60.53 -21.29 0.86
CA GLY A 74 -61.80 -22.00 1.01
C GLY A 74 -62.14 -22.50 2.41
N ARG A 75 -62.85 -21.66 3.18
CA ARG A 75 -63.92 -22.12 4.09
C ARG A 75 -65.02 -21.07 4.22
N GLY A 76 -65.69 -20.81 3.11
CA GLY A 76 -67.00 -20.17 3.10
C GLY A 76 -68.08 -21.23 3.27
N SER A 77 -68.45 -21.52 4.51
CA SER A 77 -69.72 -22.21 4.81
C SER A 77 -70.85 -21.23 4.50
N GLY A 78 -71.68 -21.57 3.50
CA GLY A 78 -72.89 -20.82 3.18
C GLY A 78 -73.90 -20.91 4.32
N ARG A 79 -73.90 -19.93 5.22
CA ARG A 79 -75.02 -19.65 6.13
C ARG A 79 -76.07 -18.84 5.37
N ASN A 80 -77.07 -19.54 4.82
CA ASN A 80 -78.27 -18.91 4.28
C ASN A 80 -79.08 -18.28 5.43
N GLY A 81 -79.24 -16.96 5.40
CA GLY A 81 -80.03 -16.20 6.38
C GLY A 81 -79.50 -14.83 6.79
N GLU A 82 -78.41 -14.33 6.19
CA GLU A 82 -77.84 -13.03 6.57
C GLU A 82 -78.31 -11.90 5.65
N SER A 83 -78.85 -10.83 6.24
CA SER A 83 -79.32 -9.65 5.52
C SER A 83 -78.16 -8.90 4.84
N GLU A 84 -78.43 -8.14 3.77
CA GLU A 84 -77.43 -7.28 3.13
C GLU A 84 -76.69 -6.36 4.12
N SER A 85 -77.37 -5.91 5.19
CA SER A 85 -76.75 -5.07 6.21
C SER A 85 -75.68 -5.83 7.02
N GLN A 86 -75.87 -7.12 7.30
CA GLN A 86 -74.88 -7.96 7.98
C GLN A 86 -73.66 -8.30 7.10
N ARG A 87 -73.84 -8.41 5.78
CA ARG A 87 -72.73 -8.57 4.81
C ARG A 87 -71.92 -7.29 4.67
N ARG A 88 -72.59 -6.12 4.62
CA ARG A 88 -71.94 -4.80 4.60
C ARG A 88 -71.17 -4.53 5.90
N ALA A 89 -71.71 -4.92 7.07
CA ALA A 89 -71.04 -4.78 8.37
C ALA A 89 -69.74 -5.61 8.44
N ARG A 90 -69.78 -6.88 8.02
CA ARG A 90 -68.57 -7.73 7.97
C ARG A 90 -67.52 -7.25 6.98
N ARG A 91 -67.94 -6.75 5.80
CA ARG A 91 -67.00 -6.12 4.86
C ARG A 91 -66.34 -4.90 5.51
N ARG A 92 -67.11 -4.06 6.22
CA ARG A 92 -66.55 -2.92 6.96
C ARG A 92 -65.58 -3.36 8.05
N GLU A 93 -65.86 -4.41 8.81
CA GLU A 93 -64.91 -4.97 9.79
C GLU A 93 -63.65 -5.55 9.13
N GLY A 94 -63.78 -6.27 8.02
CA GLY A 94 -62.64 -6.78 7.25
C GLY A 94 -61.75 -5.65 6.72
N TRP A 95 -62.35 -4.60 6.14
CA TRP A 95 -61.61 -3.41 5.69
C TRP A 95 -60.98 -2.63 6.85
N ARG A 96 -61.59 -2.61 8.04
CA ARG A 96 -60.98 -2.04 9.25
C ARG A 96 -59.74 -2.82 9.67
N TRP A 97 -59.79 -4.15 9.68
CA TRP A 97 -58.63 -4.99 9.99
C TRP A 97 -57.52 -4.88 8.94
N VAL A 98 -57.86 -4.84 7.65
CA VAL A 98 -56.88 -4.57 6.58
C VAL A 98 -56.23 -3.20 6.77
N GLY A 99 -57.02 -2.17 7.11
CA GLY A 99 -56.49 -0.84 7.44
C GLY A 99 -55.55 -0.85 8.63
N ILE A 100 -55.90 -1.55 9.72
CA ILE A 100 -55.05 -1.70 10.92
C ILE A 100 -53.73 -2.39 10.57
N VAL A 101 -53.77 -3.50 9.82
CA VAL A 101 -52.57 -4.23 9.39
C VAL A 101 -51.68 -3.37 8.49
N ALA A 102 -52.28 -2.63 7.55
CA ALA A 102 -51.54 -1.71 6.68
C ALA A 102 -50.85 -0.60 7.48
N VAL A 103 -51.53 -0.02 8.48
CA VAL A 103 -50.93 0.98 9.38
C VAL A 103 -49.79 0.38 10.18
N ILE A 104 -49.96 -0.82 10.76
CA ILE A 104 -48.91 -1.51 11.52
C ILE A 104 -47.69 -1.78 10.64
N LEU A 105 -47.87 -2.33 9.44
CA LEU A 105 -46.77 -2.59 8.50
C LEU A 105 -46.05 -1.30 8.07
N THR A 106 -46.81 -0.21 7.87
CA THR A 106 -46.23 1.10 7.56
C THR A 106 -45.38 1.61 8.72
N ILE A 107 -45.86 1.48 9.97
CA ILE A 107 -45.09 1.86 11.17
C ILE A 107 -43.81 1.02 11.25
N PHE A 108 -43.87 -0.30 11.07
CA PHE A 108 -42.68 -1.15 11.06
C PHE A 108 -41.71 -0.77 9.93
N GLY A 109 -42.21 -0.44 8.73
CA GLY A 109 -41.40 0.02 7.61
C GLY A 109 -40.68 1.34 7.91
N VAL A 110 -41.38 2.29 8.54
CA VAL A 110 -40.78 3.58 8.95
C VAL A 110 -39.72 3.37 10.04
N ILE A 111 -39.99 2.50 11.03
CA ILE A 111 -39.01 2.17 12.08
C ILE A 111 -37.78 1.49 11.46
N ALA A 112 -37.98 0.48 10.61
CA ALA A 112 -36.89 -0.23 9.95
C ALA A 112 -36.05 0.70 9.06
N GLY A 113 -36.71 1.59 8.29
CA GLY A 113 -36.04 2.62 7.50
C GLY A 113 -35.25 3.60 8.36
N GLY A 114 -35.83 4.06 9.48
CA GLY A 114 -35.15 4.94 10.43
C GLY A 114 -33.93 4.28 11.09
N VAL A 115 -34.04 3.01 11.49
CA VAL A 115 -32.92 2.22 12.01
C VAL A 115 -31.85 2.05 10.94
N TYR A 116 -32.22 1.70 9.71
CA TYR A 116 -31.29 1.56 8.60
C TYR A 116 -30.52 2.87 8.33
N VAL A 117 -31.22 3.99 8.17
CA VAL A 117 -30.59 5.30 7.95
C VAL A 117 -29.69 5.69 9.13
N THR A 118 -30.10 5.40 10.37
CA THR A 118 -29.28 5.67 11.56
C THR A 118 -28.02 4.82 11.57
N LEU A 119 -28.12 3.52 11.29
CA LEU A 119 -26.97 2.62 11.21
C LEU A 119 -26.01 3.04 10.09
N VAL A 120 -26.54 3.36 8.90
CA VAL A 120 -25.75 3.88 7.77
C VAL A 120 -25.09 5.21 8.13
N THR A 121 -25.78 6.13 8.81
CA THR A 121 -25.21 7.42 9.20
C THR A 121 -24.12 7.27 10.26
N ILE A 122 -24.34 6.41 11.27
CA ILE A 122 -23.32 6.09 12.29
C ILE A 122 -22.11 5.46 11.62
N LEU A 123 -22.33 4.54 10.69
CA LEU A 123 -21.27 3.89 9.93
C LEU A 123 -20.50 4.89 9.08
N LEU A 124 -21.18 5.76 8.32
CA LEU A 124 -20.55 6.82 7.54
C LEU A 124 -19.75 7.77 8.44
N ARG A 125 -20.26 8.16 9.61
CA ARG A 125 -19.51 8.98 10.58
C ARG A 125 -18.31 8.25 11.20
N ARG A 126 -18.37 6.93 11.34
CA ARG A 126 -17.28 6.08 11.86
C ARG A 126 -16.20 5.81 10.82
N LEU A 127 -16.59 5.71 9.54
CA LEU A 127 -15.71 5.45 8.41
C LEU A 127 -15.18 6.73 7.76
N ALA A 128 -15.89 7.85 7.91
CA ALA A 128 -15.40 9.15 7.50
C ALA A 128 -14.15 9.49 8.32
N PRO A 129 -13.03 9.84 7.67
CA PRO A 129 -11.90 10.43 8.35
C PRO A 129 -12.40 11.60 9.20
N ARG A 130 -11.85 11.79 10.39
CA ARG A 130 -12.07 13.04 11.10
C ARG A 130 -11.56 14.16 10.19
N PRO A 131 -12.27 15.30 10.09
CA PRO A 131 -11.72 16.48 9.45
C PRO A 131 -10.56 16.96 10.32
N ASP A 132 -9.38 16.40 10.07
CA ASP A 132 -8.19 16.70 10.82
C ASP A 132 -7.59 17.96 10.21
N HIS A 133 -7.53 19.02 11.01
CA HIS A 133 -7.01 20.32 10.60
C HIS A 133 -5.56 20.49 11.07
N SER A 134 -4.71 19.47 10.91
CA SER A 134 -3.29 19.56 11.25
C SER A 134 -2.52 20.40 10.22
N GLY A 135 -1.31 20.85 10.59
CA GLY A 135 -0.43 21.51 9.62
C GLY A 135 -0.13 20.67 8.39
N LEU A 136 -0.04 19.34 8.53
CA LEU A 136 0.11 18.41 7.41
C LEU A 136 -1.09 18.43 6.45
N HIS A 137 -2.33 18.52 6.95
CA HIS A 137 -3.51 18.66 6.09
C HIS A 137 -3.54 20.01 5.37
N TYR A 138 -3.16 21.10 6.05
CA TYR A 138 -3.00 22.41 5.41
C TYR A 138 -1.98 22.37 4.27
N ILE A 139 -0.85 21.68 4.47
CA ILE A 139 0.14 21.48 3.41
C ILE A 139 -0.47 20.69 2.26
N MET A 140 -1.16 19.58 2.53
CA MET A 140 -1.83 18.80 1.48
C MET A 140 -2.78 19.63 0.62
N ASP A 141 -3.52 20.56 1.23
CA ASP A 141 -4.49 21.43 0.53
C ASP A 141 -3.83 22.57 -0.26
N THR A 142 -2.64 23.02 0.16
CA THR A 142 -1.97 24.21 -0.41
C THR A 142 -0.71 23.89 -1.21
N TRP A 143 -0.30 22.63 -1.23
CA TRP A 143 0.95 22.18 -1.84
C TRP A 143 1.03 22.55 -3.31
N GLN A 144 2.22 22.98 -3.72
CA GLN A 144 2.56 23.24 -5.11
C GLN A 144 3.79 22.42 -5.50
N GLU A 145 3.80 21.98 -6.75
CA GLU A 145 4.95 21.29 -7.32
C GLU A 145 6.23 22.14 -7.16
N PRO A 146 7.38 21.54 -6.84
CA PRO A 146 8.65 22.26 -6.84
C PRO A 146 8.91 22.99 -8.16
N ASP A 147 9.48 24.17 -8.04
CA ASP A 147 9.78 25.06 -9.16
C ASP A 147 11.27 25.41 -9.20
N SER A 148 11.64 26.43 -9.99
CA SER A 148 13.03 26.90 -10.08
C SER A 148 13.58 27.48 -8.77
N ASN A 149 12.73 27.78 -7.79
CA ASN A 149 13.10 28.29 -6.47
C ASN A 149 13.30 27.16 -5.45
N GLY A 150 13.07 25.90 -5.83
CA GLY A 150 13.31 24.72 -5.02
C GLY A 150 12.03 24.07 -4.47
N ALA A 151 12.13 23.47 -3.29
CA ALA A 151 11.01 22.84 -2.61
C ALA A 151 9.87 23.82 -2.30
N PHE A 152 8.65 23.28 -2.22
CA PHE A 152 7.47 24.02 -1.77
C PHE A 152 7.70 24.61 -0.36
N LYS A 153 7.34 25.88 -0.18
CA LYS A 153 7.42 26.59 1.10
C LYS A 153 6.01 26.84 1.63
N TYR A 154 5.81 26.61 2.91
CA TYR A 154 4.54 26.80 3.59
C TYR A 154 4.76 27.50 4.94
N GLU A 155 3.68 28.08 5.45
CA GLU A 155 3.64 28.60 6.81
C GLU A 155 3.62 27.44 7.81
N TRP A 156 4.58 27.42 8.74
CA TRP A 156 4.61 26.43 9.80
C TRP A 156 3.42 26.57 10.73
N ARG A 157 2.87 25.44 11.19
CA ARG A 157 1.77 25.39 12.17
C ARG A 157 2.18 24.48 13.32
N ASP A 158 1.95 24.94 14.54
CA ASP A 158 2.34 24.22 15.76
C ASP A 158 1.59 22.89 15.95
N ASP A 159 0.45 22.72 15.28
CA ASP A 159 -0.30 21.47 15.21
C ASP A 159 0.06 20.61 14.00
N PHE A 160 1.32 20.70 13.55
CA PHE A 160 1.85 20.07 12.35
C PHE A 160 1.35 18.65 12.13
N SER A 161 1.48 17.78 13.14
CA SER A 161 1.11 16.37 13.06
C SER A 161 0.08 15.95 14.12
N ARG A 162 -0.68 16.91 14.64
CA ARG A 162 -1.68 16.65 15.69
C ARG A 162 -2.62 15.52 15.25
N ASP A 163 -2.89 14.61 16.17
CA ASP A 163 -3.79 13.46 16.01
C ASP A 163 -3.38 12.42 14.94
N ILE A 164 -2.15 12.50 14.40
CA ILE A 164 -1.63 11.52 13.45
C ILE A 164 -0.76 10.49 14.19
N GLU A 165 -1.25 9.25 14.23
CA GLU A 165 -0.53 8.11 14.80
C GLU A 165 0.42 7.49 13.76
N PRO A 166 1.74 7.39 14.06
CA PRO A 166 2.68 6.76 13.16
C PRO A 166 2.43 5.25 13.03
N LYS A 167 2.67 4.73 11.83
CA LYS A 167 2.41 3.35 11.41
C LYS A 167 3.60 2.82 10.63
N ASN A 168 3.91 1.55 10.84
CA ASN A 168 4.92 0.81 10.09
C ASN A 168 4.44 0.46 8.67
N CYS A 169 4.15 1.50 7.89
CA CYS A 169 3.90 1.42 6.47
C CYS A 169 4.97 2.19 5.69
N HIS A 170 5.31 1.62 4.53
CA HIS A 170 6.21 2.18 3.56
C HIS A 170 5.43 2.61 2.33
N SER A 171 5.44 3.91 2.09
CA SER A 171 4.87 4.57 0.94
C SER A 171 5.70 4.25 -0.31
N HIS A 172 5.27 3.21 -1.03
CA HIS A 172 5.94 2.74 -2.25
C HIS A 172 5.69 3.72 -3.40
N ASN A 173 6.73 3.98 -4.20
CA ASN A 173 6.72 5.00 -5.26
C ASN A 173 6.12 6.33 -4.78
N ASP A 174 6.53 6.80 -3.60
CA ASP A 174 5.91 7.94 -2.94
C ASP A 174 5.87 9.20 -3.83
N TYR A 175 6.86 9.34 -4.70
CA TYR A 175 6.98 10.42 -5.68
C TYR A 175 5.92 10.38 -6.79
N TRP A 176 5.06 9.36 -6.88
CA TRP A 176 3.86 9.35 -7.75
C TRP A 176 2.64 9.98 -7.06
N ARG A 177 2.71 10.23 -5.76
CA ARG A 177 1.60 10.86 -5.04
C ARG A 177 1.42 12.30 -5.48
N HIS A 178 0.19 12.77 -5.34
CA HIS A 178 -0.15 14.17 -5.59
C HIS A 178 0.66 15.12 -4.71
N VAL A 179 0.92 14.73 -3.46
CA VAL A 179 1.74 15.48 -2.50
C VAL A 179 2.79 14.53 -1.90
N PRO A 180 3.95 14.34 -2.57
CA PRO A 180 5.01 13.48 -2.08
C PRO A 180 5.47 13.88 -0.67
N LEU A 181 5.96 12.92 0.10
CA LEU A 181 6.28 12.99 1.53
C LEU A 181 5.04 13.27 2.41
N TYR A 182 4.35 14.39 2.19
CA TYR A 182 3.28 14.84 3.08
C TYR A 182 2.06 13.94 3.05
N ALA A 183 1.68 13.36 1.90
CA ALA A 183 0.57 12.40 1.85
C ALA A 183 0.86 11.15 2.71
N ALA A 184 2.11 10.65 2.69
CA ALA A 184 2.53 9.53 3.52
C ALA A 184 2.53 9.89 5.00
N LEU A 185 3.08 11.05 5.35
CA LEU A 185 3.08 11.56 6.73
C LEU A 185 1.66 11.76 7.25
N THR A 186 0.75 12.36 6.47
CA THR A 186 -0.65 12.54 6.87
C THR A 186 -1.36 11.21 7.13
N ALA A 187 -1.01 10.15 6.39
CA ALA A 187 -1.53 8.80 6.63
C ALA A 187 -0.88 8.09 7.84
N GLY A 188 0.17 8.68 8.41
CA GLY A 188 0.97 8.09 9.50
C GLY A 188 2.11 7.19 9.03
N CYS A 189 2.38 7.05 7.72
CA CYS A 189 3.48 6.20 7.28
C CYS A 189 4.83 6.82 7.61
N VAL A 190 5.69 6.01 8.24
CA VAL A 190 7.03 6.42 8.69
C VAL A 190 8.11 6.22 7.63
N SER A 191 7.77 5.60 6.49
CA SER A 191 8.74 5.25 5.45
C SER A 191 8.21 5.60 4.06
N PHE A 192 9.09 6.08 3.18
CA PHE A 192 8.75 6.50 1.81
C PHE A 192 9.93 6.28 0.86
N GLU A 193 9.62 6.06 -0.41
CA GLU A 193 10.58 5.72 -1.46
C GLU A 193 10.85 6.87 -2.42
N ALA A 194 12.11 6.99 -2.85
CA ALA A 194 12.54 7.87 -3.94
C ALA A 194 13.37 7.09 -4.97
N ASP A 195 12.85 7.00 -6.20
CA ASP A 195 13.58 6.43 -7.34
C ASP A 195 14.48 7.50 -7.96
N ILE A 196 15.80 7.39 -7.76
CA ILE A 196 16.74 8.44 -8.15
C ILE A 196 17.53 8.09 -9.42
N TRP A 197 17.72 9.12 -10.25
CA TRP A 197 18.57 9.11 -11.43
C TRP A 197 19.65 10.18 -11.30
N LEU A 198 20.91 9.77 -11.47
CA LEU A 198 22.03 10.70 -11.58
C LEU A 198 22.01 11.39 -12.95
N THR A 199 22.21 12.69 -12.92
CA THR A 199 22.39 13.55 -14.10
C THR A 199 23.86 13.93 -14.29
N ASP A 200 24.22 14.35 -15.50
CA ASP A 200 25.59 14.76 -15.85
C ASP A 200 26.09 15.97 -15.04
N ASP A 201 25.18 16.82 -14.55
CA ASP A 201 25.47 17.98 -13.69
C ASP A 201 25.44 17.65 -12.18
N ASN A 202 25.50 16.36 -11.82
CA ASN A 202 25.50 15.85 -10.44
C ASN A 202 24.27 16.22 -9.62
N GLU A 203 23.10 16.29 -10.26
CA GLU A 203 21.80 16.32 -9.58
C GLU A 203 21.16 14.92 -9.53
N LEU A 204 20.34 14.69 -8.50
CA LEU A 204 19.56 13.47 -8.32
C LEU A 204 18.09 13.74 -8.61
N LEU A 205 17.63 13.41 -9.81
CA LEU A 205 16.22 13.54 -10.21
C LEU A 205 15.41 12.36 -9.71
N VAL A 206 14.16 12.60 -9.32
CA VAL A 206 13.26 11.57 -8.80
C VAL A 206 12.19 11.20 -9.83
N SER A 207 12.21 9.95 -10.29
CA SER A 207 11.17 9.36 -11.15
C SER A 207 11.39 7.86 -11.32
N HIS A 208 10.33 7.13 -11.65
CA HIS A 208 10.41 5.70 -11.92
C HIS A 208 11.24 5.43 -13.18
N ASP A 209 10.96 6.23 -14.22
CA ASP A 209 11.57 6.14 -15.53
C ASP A 209 12.31 7.43 -15.86
N TRP A 210 13.50 7.30 -16.46
CA TRP A 210 14.31 8.44 -16.91
C TRP A 210 13.53 9.46 -17.75
N LYS A 211 12.66 8.99 -18.66
CA LYS A 211 11.88 9.85 -19.57
C LYS A 211 10.85 10.72 -18.85
N SER A 212 10.47 10.34 -17.64
CA SER A 212 9.48 11.03 -16.80
C SER A 212 10.13 11.92 -15.75
N THR A 213 11.45 12.10 -15.82
CA THR A 213 12.18 13.01 -14.93
C THR A 213 11.83 14.47 -15.24
N LYS A 214 11.79 15.30 -14.20
CA LYS A 214 11.65 16.76 -14.31
C LYS A 214 12.81 17.40 -13.56
N LYS A 215 13.40 18.45 -14.14
CA LYS A 215 14.53 19.17 -13.50
C LYS A 215 14.19 19.75 -12.12
N THR A 216 12.92 20.06 -11.88
CA THR A 216 12.47 20.58 -10.58
C THR A 216 12.15 19.49 -9.57
N ARG A 217 11.98 18.23 -9.98
CA ARG A 217 11.71 17.08 -9.11
C ARG A 217 13.02 16.37 -8.76
N THR A 218 13.76 16.95 -7.83
CA THR A 218 15.01 16.41 -7.29
C THR A 218 14.79 15.74 -5.93
N LEU A 219 15.73 14.88 -5.51
CA LEU A 219 15.75 14.28 -4.18
C LEU A 219 15.68 15.35 -3.08
N ARG A 220 16.36 16.48 -3.28
CA ARG A 220 16.29 17.64 -2.40
C ARG A 220 14.90 18.26 -2.36
N SER A 221 14.35 18.60 -3.52
CA SER A 221 13.09 19.34 -3.61
C SER A 221 11.87 18.58 -3.09
N LEU A 222 11.86 17.25 -3.21
CA LEU A 222 10.73 16.40 -2.82
C LEU A 222 10.87 15.82 -1.42
N TYR A 223 12.09 15.60 -0.93
CA TYR A 223 12.33 14.87 0.31
C TYR A 223 13.27 15.58 1.27
N LEU A 224 14.51 15.88 0.86
CA LEU A 224 15.53 16.35 1.83
C LEU A 224 15.25 17.77 2.33
N ASP A 225 14.92 18.72 1.46
CA ASP A 225 14.61 20.10 1.91
C ASP A 225 13.31 20.15 2.74
N PRO A 226 12.21 19.47 2.33
CA PRO A 226 11.04 19.27 3.17
C PRO A 226 11.34 18.68 4.56
N LEU A 227 12.10 17.59 4.64
CA LEU A 227 12.46 16.95 5.91
C LEU A 227 13.32 17.86 6.79
N MET A 228 14.29 18.57 6.20
CA MET A 228 15.11 19.57 6.89
C MET A 228 14.23 20.64 7.52
N ASN A 229 13.27 21.20 6.76
CA ASN A 229 12.34 22.20 7.25
C ASN A 229 11.49 21.67 8.43
N ILE A 230 10.96 20.45 8.32
CA ILE A 230 10.21 19.80 9.41
C ILE A 230 11.08 19.67 10.67
N PHE A 231 12.31 19.19 10.53
CA PHE A 231 13.20 18.94 11.66
C PHE A 231 13.64 20.23 12.35
N GLU A 232 13.88 21.30 11.58
CA GLU A 232 14.21 22.62 12.11
C GLU A 232 13.06 23.24 12.92
N ASN A 233 11.83 23.20 12.40
CA ASN A 233 10.69 23.82 13.08
C ASN A 233 10.20 23.01 14.28
N ARG A 234 10.33 21.68 14.27
CA ARG A 234 10.00 20.83 15.43
C ARG A 234 11.08 20.85 16.52
N ASN A 235 12.23 21.47 16.27
CA ASN A 235 13.38 21.49 17.19
C ASN A 235 13.78 20.08 17.69
N ILE A 236 13.89 19.15 16.73
CA ILE A 236 14.13 17.72 16.95
C ILE A 236 15.46 17.45 17.64
N THR A 237 15.50 16.54 18.63
CA THR A 237 16.73 16.16 19.32
C THR A 237 17.69 15.37 18.41
N THR A 238 19.01 15.45 18.67
CA THR A 238 20.02 14.82 17.80
C THR A 238 20.18 13.32 18.07
N ALA A 239 20.71 12.56 17.10
CA ALA A 239 20.81 11.09 17.15
C ALA A 239 21.58 10.51 18.36
N SER A 240 22.45 11.30 19.00
CA SER A 240 23.24 10.87 20.16
C SER A 240 22.57 11.17 21.51
N GLU A 241 21.42 11.82 21.53
CA GLU A 241 20.72 12.20 22.76
C GLU A 241 19.84 11.06 23.31
N PRO A 242 19.81 10.83 24.63
CA PRO A 242 19.06 9.73 25.24
C PRO A 242 17.54 9.98 25.30
N VAL A 243 17.07 11.24 25.28
CA VAL A 243 15.64 11.59 25.29
C VAL A 243 15.21 12.01 23.90
N LYS A 244 14.21 11.29 23.37
CA LYS A 244 13.85 11.28 21.95
C LYS A 244 12.59 12.07 21.67
N ASP A 245 12.67 13.40 21.70
CA ASP A 245 11.71 14.25 21.00
C ASP A 245 12.22 14.42 19.56
N THR A 246 12.18 13.32 18.81
CA THR A 246 12.94 13.09 17.55
C THR A 246 12.08 12.90 16.30
N GLY A 247 10.76 12.85 16.42
CA GLY A 247 9.89 12.33 15.37
C GLY A 247 9.17 13.45 14.62
N VAL A 248 8.70 13.11 13.42
CA VAL A 248 7.79 13.96 12.64
C VAL A 248 6.39 14.02 13.27
N PHE A 249 6.07 13.08 14.17
CA PHE A 249 4.74 12.86 14.74
C PHE A 249 4.66 13.31 16.21
N ASP A 250 3.62 14.06 16.55
CA ASP A 250 3.34 14.53 17.91
C ASP A 250 2.89 13.39 18.84
N MET A 251 2.19 12.40 18.28
CA MET A 251 1.66 11.26 19.03
C MET A 251 2.74 10.27 19.47
N ASP A 252 3.86 10.21 18.75
CA ASP A 252 5.06 9.46 19.15
C ASP A 252 6.31 10.21 18.67
N PRO A 253 6.87 11.09 19.54
CA PRO A 253 8.10 11.82 19.25
C PRO A 253 9.32 10.91 19.09
N SER A 254 9.26 9.62 19.44
CA SER A 254 10.40 8.71 19.25
C SER A 254 10.43 8.05 17.86
N ALA A 255 9.36 8.21 17.07
CA ALA A 255 9.21 7.60 15.77
C ALA A 255 10.19 8.19 14.74
N SER A 256 11.21 7.42 14.38
CA SER A 256 12.14 7.72 13.30
C SER A 256 11.50 7.50 11.94
N THR A 257 11.88 8.31 10.96
CA THR A 257 11.45 8.16 9.56
C THR A 257 12.52 7.46 8.72
N VAL A 258 12.08 6.81 7.64
CA VAL A 258 12.97 6.10 6.72
C VAL A 258 12.76 6.62 5.30
N LEU A 259 13.85 7.04 4.67
CA LEU A 259 13.88 7.34 3.24
C LEU A 259 14.60 6.19 2.53
N LEU A 260 13.83 5.39 1.79
CA LEU A 260 14.35 4.35 0.91
C LEU A 260 14.70 5.00 -0.44
N ILE A 261 15.94 4.86 -0.87
CA ILE A 261 16.47 5.45 -2.09
C ILE A 261 16.77 4.33 -3.06
N ASP A 262 16.00 4.23 -4.14
CA ASP A 262 16.21 3.25 -5.21
C ASP A 262 17.11 3.87 -6.29
N PHE A 263 18.31 3.32 -6.43
CA PHE A 263 19.29 3.77 -7.40
C PHE A 263 18.94 3.18 -8.77
N LYS A 264 18.41 4.01 -9.68
CA LYS A 264 18.03 3.57 -11.03
C LYS A 264 19.15 3.68 -12.07
N SER A 265 20.16 4.49 -11.79
CA SER A 265 21.36 4.70 -12.62
C SER A 265 22.59 3.97 -12.06
N ASP A 266 23.79 4.31 -12.56
CA ASP A 266 25.06 3.74 -12.07
C ASP A 266 25.25 4.00 -10.57
N GLY A 267 25.35 2.90 -9.81
CA GLY A 267 25.47 2.94 -8.36
C GLY A 267 26.69 3.68 -7.83
N ALA A 268 27.86 3.40 -8.43
CA ALA A 268 29.14 3.92 -7.98
C ALA A 268 29.28 5.41 -8.27
N ALA A 269 28.75 5.88 -9.41
CA ALA A 269 28.71 7.29 -9.75
C ALA A 269 27.67 8.06 -8.90
N THR A 270 26.53 7.45 -8.60
CA THR A 270 25.46 8.07 -7.81
C THR A 270 25.85 8.23 -6.34
N TRP A 271 26.61 7.27 -5.80
CA TRP A 271 27.01 7.22 -4.39
C TRP A 271 27.63 8.52 -3.83
N PRO A 272 28.71 9.09 -4.39
CA PRO A 272 29.30 10.32 -3.86
C PRO A 272 28.35 11.52 -3.92
N VAL A 273 27.48 11.59 -4.94
CA VAL A 273 26.49 12.66 -5.07
C VAL A 273 25.44 12.55 -3.97
N LEU A 274 24.95 11.34 -3.69
CA LEU A 274 24.03 11.12 -2.56
C LEU A 274 24.66 11.53 -1.23
N LEU A 275 25.88 11.09 -0.94
CA LEU A 275 26.57 11.45 0.31
C LEU A 275 26.72 12.98 0.45
N SER A 276 27.04 13.68 -0.65
CA SER A 276 27.11 15.14 -0.67
C SER A 276 25.76 15.81 -0.35
N GLN A 277 24.65 15.27 -0.85
CA GLN A 277 23.31 15.82 -0.55
C GLN A 277 22.85 15.50 0.88
N LEU A 278 23.35 14.43 1.50
CA LEU A 278 23.06 14.04 2.88
C LEU A 278 23.94 14.75 3.92
N GLU A 279 25.05 15.36 3.51
CA GLU A 279 26.02 16.01 4.41
C GLU A 279 25.40 17.06 5.35
N PRO A 280 24.42 17.91 4.94
CA PRO A 280 23.74 18.81 5.87
C PRO A 280 23.07 18.10 7.05
N PHE A 281 22.39 16.97 6.80
CA PHE A 281 21.79 16.15 7.86
C PHE A 281 22.85 15.48 8.74
N ARG A 282 23.95 15.02 8.13
CA ARG A 282 25.07 14.42 8.83
C ARG A 282 25.73 15.38 9.82
N LYS A 283 25.92 16.64 9.42
CA LYS A 283 26.47 17.71 10.29
C LYS A 283 25.55 18.04 11.46
N LYS A 284 24.24 18.00 11.23
CA LYS A 284 23.22 18.19 12.29
C LYS A 284 22.99 16.96 13.16
N LYS A 285 23.68 15.84 12.88
CA LYS A 285 23.49 14.54 13.56
C LYS A 285 22.04 14.06 13.54
N TRP A 286 21.38 14.23 12.39
CA TRP A 286 19.99 13.80 12.18
C TRP A 286 19.86 12.47 11.44
N LEU A 287 20.97 11.94 10.92
CA LEU A 287 20.97 10.62 10.31
C LEU A 287 21.15 9.55 11.38
N THR A 288 20.49 8.41 11.22
CA THR A 288 20.90 7.16 11.86
C THR A 288 22.29 6.79 11.33
N TYR A 289 23.22 6.43 12.22
CA TYR A 289 24.58 6.09 11.81
C TYR A 289 25.25 5.06 12.72
N TYR A 290 26.19 4.31 12.16
CA TYR A 290 27.09 3.41 12.86
C TYR A 290 28.49 4.03 12.91
N ASP A 291 29.06 4.13 14.11
CA ASP A 291 30.35 4.79 14.37
C ASP A 291 31.55 3.83 14.41
N GLY A 292 31.33 2.55 14.14
CA GLY A 292 32.34 1.50 14.28
C GLY A 292 32.22 0.68 15.57
N GLU A 293 31.39 1.14 16.51
CA GLU A 293 31.13 0.45 17.77
C GLU A 293 29.62 0.28 17.99
N THR A 294 28.87 1.37 17.88
CA THR A 294 27.44 1.46 18.23
C THR A 294 26.62 2.06 17.10
N LEU A 295 25.38 1.57 16.97
CA LEU A 295 24.37 2.15 16.10
C LEU A 295 23.62 3.26 16.85
N HIS A 296 23.69 4.49 16.35
CA HIS A 296 22.99 5.67 16.88
C HIS A 296 21.77 5.96 16.02
N GLN A 297 20.57 5.85 16.63
CA GLN A 297 19.31 6.10 15.92
C GLN A 297 19.07 7.60 15.78
N GLY A 298 18.92 8.08 14.54
CA GLY A 298 18.52 9.46 14.24
C GLY A 298 17.05 9.59 13.88
N PRO A 299 16.54 10.83 13.74
CA PRO A 299 15.20 11.10 13.21
C PRO A 299 15.00 10.63 11.76
N LEU A 300 16.09 10.47 10.99
CA LEU A 300 16.06 10.00 9.61
C LEU A 300 17.03 8.84 9.39
N THR A 301 16.51 7.71 8.92
CA THR A 301 17.30 6.57 8.46
C THR A 301 17.32 6.54 6.94
N ILE A 302 18.51 6.49 6.34
CA ILE A 302 18.66 6.37 4.88
C ILE A 302 18.93 4.92 4.52
N VAL A 303 18.16 4.38 3.58
CA VAL A 303 18.35 3.00 3.08
C VAL A 303 18.51 3.04 1.57
N GLY A 304 19.58 2.45 1.03
CA GLY A 304 19.78 2.29 -0.40
C GLY A 304 19.30 0.94 -0.91
N THR A 305 18.59 0.95 -2.03
CA THR A 305 18.14 -0.24 -2.78
C THR A 305 18.44 -0.09 -4.28
N GLY A 306 18.00 -1.03 -5.11
CA GLY A 306 18.29 -1.04 -6.55
C GLY A 306 19.77 -1.25 -6.85
N ASN A 307 20.38 -0.38 -7.66
CA ASN A 307 21.81 -0.44 -8.00
C ASN A 307 22.74 0.04 -6.87
N THR A 308 22.29 0.06 -5.61
CA THR A 308 23.12 0.49 -4.48
C THR A 308 24.35 -0.43 -4.32
N PRO A 309 25.58 0.11 -4.34
CA PRO A 309 26.80 -0.68 -4.21
C PRO A 309 27.06 -1.09 -2.75
N PHE A 310 26.83 -2.37 -2.42
CA PHE A 310 26.97 -2.91 -1.05
C PHE A 310 28.41 -2.83 -0.49
N ASP A 311 29.41 -2.84 -1.35
CA ASP A 311 30.82 -2.63 -0.99
C ASP A 311 31.07 -1.19 -0.54
N LEU A 312 30.50 -0.19 -1.22
CA LEU A 312 30.61 1.22 -0.80
C LEU A 312 29.82 1.53 0.48
N VAL A 313 28.66 0.87 0.68
CA VAL A 313 27.94 0.92 1.97
C VAL A 313 28.85 0.48 3.12
N GLN A 314 29.66 -0.57 2.90
CA GLN A 314 30.54 -1.13 3.93
C GLN A 314 31.90 -0.45 4.02
N ALA A 315 32.34 0.25 2.97
CA ALA A 315 33.68 0.81 2.84
C ALA A 315 34.09 1.69 4.02
N ASN A 316 33.14 2.44 4.61
CA ASN A 316 33.36 3.18 5.83
C ASN A 316 32.85 2.39 7.04
N SER A 317 33.77 1.93 7.89
CA SER A 317 33.44 1.18 9.11
C SER A 317 33.14 2.07 10.31
N THR A 318 33.58 3.33 10.32
CA THR A 318 33.50 4.22 11.49
C THR A 318 32.56 5.40 11.31
N ASN A 319 31.94 5.54 10.14
CA ASN A 319 31.02 6.62 9.84
C ASN A 319 30.04 6.21 8.72
N ARG A 320 29.20 5.20 9.01
CA ARG A 320 28.20 4.71 8.06
C ARG A 320 26.83 5.29 8.41
N TYR A 321 26.20 6.01 7.49
CA TYR A 321 24.88 6.63 7.69
C TYR A 321 23.90 6.36 6.53
N VAL A 322 24.27 5.44 5.65
CA VAL A 322 23.40 4.84 4.63
C VAL A 322 23.45 3.33 4.84
N PHE A 323 22.29 2.71 4.94
CA PHE A 323 22.13 1.28 5.17
C PHE A 323 21.64 0.59 3.90
N PHE A 324 21.82 -0.71 3.82
CA PHE A 324 21.42 -1.51 2.68
C PHE A 324 20.02 -2.11 2.85
N ASP A 325 19.27 -2.24 1.76
CA ASP A 325 18.10 -3.10 1.64
C ASP A 325 18.54 -4.52 1.27
N ALA A 326 18.69 -5.38 2.27
CA ALA A 326 19.18 -6.73 2.06
C ALA A 326 18.17 -7.61 1.31
N PRO A 327 18.60 -8.59 0.49
CA PRO A 327 17.70 -9.54 -0.14
C PRO A 327 17.10 -10.51 0.90
N LEU A 328 15.79 -10.41 1.14
CA LEU A 328 15.09 -11.20 2.16
C LEU A 328 15.16 -12.70 1.90
N VAL A 329 15.08 -13.13 0.63
CA VAL A 329 15.12 -14.56 0.26
C VAL A 329 16.45 -15.21 0.62
N THR A 330 17.55 -14.45 0.59
CA THR A 330 18.90 -14.93 0.92
C THR A 330 19.43 -14.30 2.21
N ILE A 331 18.53 -13.91 3.11
CA ILE A 331 18.90 -13.18 4.34
C ILE A 331 19.75 -14.02 5.30
N SER A 332 19.81 -15.33 5.12
CA SER A 332 20.68 -16.24 5.87
C SER A 332 22.18 -15.98 5.64
N ASP A 333 22.57 -15.29 4.57
CA ASP A 333 23.95 -14.88 4.33
C ASP A 333 24.48 -14.00 5.48
N GLY A 334 25.55 -14.44 6.15
CA GLY A 334 26.10 -13.79 7.35
C GLY A 334 26.58 -12.35 7.15
N LYS A 335 26.75 -11.88 5.90
CA LYS A 335 27.22 -10.51 5.63
C LYS A 335 26.21 -9.42 5.98
N TYR A 336 24.90 -9.74 6.08
CA TYR A 336 23.87 -8.76 6.44
C TYR A 336 23.58 -8.74 7.93
N ASN A 337 23.66 -7.56 8.54
CA ASN A 337 23.34 -7.30 9.94
C ASN A 337 22.96 -5.82 10.16
N THR A 338 22.56 -5.47 11.38
CA THR A 338 22.12 -4.11 11.76
C THR A 338 23.14 -3.00 11.54
N THR A 339 24.43 -3.31 11.44
CA THR A 339 25.45 -2.29 11.21
C THR A 339 25.51 -1.84 9.76
N ASN A 340 25.06 -2.65 8.81
CA ASN A 340 25.17 -2.36 7.37
C ASN A 340 23.84 -2.38 6.62
N SER A 341 22.81 -3.00 7.19
CA SER A 341 21.50 -3.18 6.57
C SER A 341 20.41 -2.70 7.52
N TYR A 342 19.30 -2.22 6.97
CA TYR A 342 18.13 -1.82 7.75
C TYR A 342 16.90 -2.64 7.37
N TYR A 343 16.66 -2.76 6.05
CA TYR A 343 15.62 -3.61 5.51
C TYR A 343 16.16 -4.97 5.10
N ALA A 344 15.24 -5.93 5.05
CA ALA A 344 15.37 -7.14 4.26
C ALA A 344 14.12 -7.26 3.38
N SER A 345 14.25 -6.99 2.08
CA SER A 345 13.11 -6.93 1.16
C SER A 345 13.10 -8.02 0.09
N SER A 346 11.90 -8.35 -0.42
CA SER A 346 11.73 -9.16 -1.64
C SER A 346 10.38 -8.86 -2.29
N SER A 347 10.22 -9.18 -3.58
CA SER A 347 8.87 -9.23 -4.15
C SER A 347 8.11 -10.40 -3.53
N LEU A 348 6.81 -10.23 -3.33
CA LEU A 348 5.98 -11.29 -2.77
C LEU A 348 6.06 -12.57 -3.63
N LYS A 349 6.09 -12.42 -4.96
CA LYS A 349 6.21 -13.56 -5.88
C LYS A 349 7.54 -14.29 -5.74
N ALA A 350 8.66 -13.59 -5.58
CA ALA A 350 9.95 -14.24 -5.34
C ALA A 350 10.00 -14.91 -3.96
N ALA A 351 9.35 -14.30 -2.97
CA ALA A 351 9.30 -14.80 -1.61
C ALA A 351 8.49 -16.09 -1.45
N VAL A 352 7.32 -16.22 -2.11
CA VAL A 352 6.37 -17.33 -1.88
C VAL A 352 5.77 -17.94 -3.15
N GLY A 353 6.23 -17.53 -4.33
CA GLY A 353 5.67 -17.96 -5.61
C GLY A 353 4.36 -17.25 -5.97
N SER A 354 3.69 -17.75 -7.02
CA SER A 354 2.42 -17.16 -7.50
C SER A 354 1.27 -17.49 -6.55
N LEU A 355 0.39 -16.51 -6.28
CA LEU A 355 -0.84 -16.78 -5.52
C LEU A 355 -1.95 -17.20 -6.49
N TRP A 356 -2.45 -18.43 -6.34
CA TRP A 356 -3.45 -19.05 -7.22
C TRP A 356 -4.90 -18.78 -6.79
N PHE A 357 -5.14 -18.43 -5.52
CA PHE A 357 -6.47 -18.19 -4.96
C PHE A 357 -6.57 -16.80 -4.31
N LYS A 358 -7.72 -16.50 -3.69
CA LYS A 358 -7.95 -15.22 -2.98
C LYS A 358 -6.99 -14.99 -1.80
N THR A 359 -6.26 -16.01 -1.35
CA THR A 359 -5.44 -15.98 -0.14
C THR A 359 -4.10 -16.70 -0.30
N LEU A 360 -3.15 -16.35 0.57
CA LEU A 360 -1.92 -17.11 0.82
C LEU A 360 -2.26 -18.51 1.35
N SER A 361 -1.72 -19.55 0.72
CA SER A 361 -1.81 -20.92 1.25
C SER A 361 -1.07 -21.06 2.59
N SER A 362 -1.39 -22.09 3.38
CA SER A 362 -0.72 -22.35 4.66
C SER A 362 0.80 -22.44 4.50
N SER A 363 1.29 -23.12 3.46
CA SER A 363 2.73 -23.23 3.17
C SER A 363 3.36 -21.87 2.85
N GLN A 364 2.68 -21.01 2.08
CA GLN A 364 3.19 -19.67 1.77
C GLN A 364 3.21 -18.79 3.02
N ASN A 365 2.19 -18.92 3.87
CA ASN A 365 2.14 -18.21 5.14
C ASN A 365 3.24 -18.66 6.12
N ASP A 366 3.53 -19.97 6.19
CA ASP A 366 4.64 -20.49 7.01
C ASP A 366 6.00 -20.02 6.47
N GLN A 367 6.14 -19.92 5.14
CA GLN A 367 7.33 -19.37 4.50
C GLN A 367 7.53 -17.88 4.82
N ILE A 368 6.46 -17.06 4.78
CA ILE A 368 6.50 -15.65 5.21
C ILE A 368 6.96 -15.55 6.66
N LYS A 369 6.36 -16.34 7.57
CA LYS A 369 6.74 -16.34 8.99
C LYS A 369 8.21 -16.69 9.18
N ALA A 370 8.72 -17.69 8.45
CA ALA A 370 10.12 -18.08 8.51
C ALA A 370 11.06 -16.97 8.01
N GLN A 371 10.72 -16.31 6.90
CA GLN A 371 11.49 -15.19 6.34
C GLN A 371 11.47 -13.96 7.26
N VAL A 372 10.29 -13.60 7.78
CA VAL A 372 10.13 -12.51 8.76
C VAL A 372 10.99 -12.79 9.99
N LYS A 373 10.91 -14.02 10.54
CA LYS A 373 11.72 -14.42 11.66
C LYS A 373 13.22 -14.34 11.36
N ALA A 374 13.65 -14.79 10.17
CA ALA A 374 15.06 -14.74 9.80
C ALA A 374 15.60 -13.30 9.68
N ALA A 375 14.78 -12.34 9.23
CA ALA A 375 15.12 -10.93 9.26
C ALA A 375 15.18 -10.38 10.70
N GLN A 376 14.18 -10.71 11.52
CA GLN A 376 14.11 -10.29 12.93
C GLN A 376 15.28 -10.83 13.77
N ASP A 377 15.69 -12.09 13.55
CA ASP A 377 16.85 -12.71 14.22
C ASP A 377 18.17 -11.98 13.90
N LYS A 378 18.19 -11.17 12.83
CA LYS A 378 19.29 -10.28 12.45
C LYS A 378 19.07 -8.82 12.83
N GLY A 379 17.95 -8.50 13.49
CA GLY A 379 17.55 -7.13 13.83
C GLY A 379 17.13 -6.29 12.62
N LEU A 380 16.78 -6.92 11.49
CA LEU A 380 16.39 -6.24 10.26
C LEU A 380 14.88 -6.22 10.08
N ASN A 381 14.38 -5.18 9.42
CA ASN A 381 12.96 -5.02 9.13
C ASN A 381 12.60 -5.71 7.82
N SER A 382 11.75 -6.74 7.88
CA SER A 382 11.26 -7.40 6.67
C SER A 382 10.26 -6.51 5.91
N ARG A 383 10.31 -6.54 4.57
CA ARG A 383 9.36 -5.85 3.68
C ARG A 383 9.08 -6.69 2.44
N TYR A 384 7.83 -6.68 1.96
CA TYR A 384 7.44 -7.37 0.72
C TYR A 384 6.84 -6.37 -0.26
N TRP A 385 7.43 -6.21 -1.44
CA TRP A 385 6.91 -5.37 -2.53
C TRP A 385 6.20 -6.21 -3.60
N ASP A 386 5.56 -5.58 -4.59
CA ASP A 386 4.73 -6.26 -5.60
C ASP A 386 3.63 -7.14 -4.97
N THR A 387 2.98 -6.61 -3.92
CA THR A 387 1.78 -7.23 -3.34
C THR A 387 0.57 -6.94 -4.23
N PRO A 388 -0.47 -7.79 -4.28
CA PRO A 388 -1.63 -7.54 -5.13
C PRO A 388 -2.30 -6.21 -4.83
N GLY A 389 -2.48 -5.33 -5.83
CA GLY A 389 -3.25 -4.10 -5.68
C GLY A 389 -4.77 -4.27 -5.89
N TRP A 390 -5.16 -5.27 -6.68
CA TRP A 390 -6.56 -5.58 -7.03
C TRP A 390 -6.74 -7.10 -7.22
N PRO A 391 -7.88 -7.71 -6.84
CA PRO A 391 -9.02 -7.16 -6.09
C PRO A 391 -8.68 -6.63 -4.69
N ILE A 392 -9.39 -5.58 -4.22
CA ILE A 392 -9.16 -4.99 -2.87
C ILE A 392 -9.24 -6.07 -1.79
N GLY A 393 -10.22 -6.99 -1.84
CA GLY A 393 -10.33 -8.06 -0.85
C GLY A 393 -9.10 -8.98 -0.79
N ARG A 394 -8.43 -9.21 -1.93
CA ARG A 394 -7.19 -10.00 -2.00
C ARG A 394 -6.00 -9.21 -1.45
N ARG A 395 -5.90 -7.92 -1.80
CA ARG A 395 -4.87 -7.01 -1.26
C ARG A 395 -4.92 -6.98 0.27
N ASP A 396 -6.11 -6.70 0.82
CA ASP A 396 -6.32 -6.53 2.26
C ASP A 396 -6.07 -7.85 3.01
N GLU A 397 -6.40 -8.99 2.40
CA GLU A 397 -6.10 -10.31 2.96
C GLU A 397 -4.59 -10.59 3.01
N VAL A 398 -3.86 -10.29 1.94
CA VAL A 398 -2.39 -10.41 1.91
C VAL A 398 -1.75 -9.47 2.94
N TRP A 399 -2.16 -8.20 2.99
CA TRP A 399 -1.64 -7.26 3.99
C TRP A 399 -1.90 -7.74 5.42
N LYS A 400 -3.10 -8.28 5.69
CA LYS A 400 -3.43 -8.85 7.00
C LYS A 400 -2.49 -10.00 7.35
N LYS A 401 -2.24 -10.93 6.42
CA LYS A 401 -1.33 -12.06 6.66
C LYS A 401 0.10 -11.61 6.91
N LEU A 402 0.58 -10.58 6.20
CA LEU A 402 1.91 -10.00 6.42
C LEU A 402 2.03 -9.37 7.81
N ILE A 403 1.00 -8.62 8.24
CA ILE A 403 0.95 -8.04 9.59
C ILE A 403 0.86 -9.14 10.65
N ASP A 404 -0.02 -10.13 10.47
CA ASP A 404 -0.18 -11.27 11.40
C ASP A 404 1.12 -12.09 11.53
N ALA A 405 1.95 -12.11 10.47
CA ALA A 405 3.27 -12.74 10.49
C ALA A 405 4.36 -11.87 11.15
N GLY A 406 4.07 -10.60 11.47
CA GLY A 406 5.00 -9.67 12.11
C GLY A 406 5.95 -8.98 11.14
N VAL A 407 5.53 -8.71 9.89
CA VAL A 407 6.34 -7.96 8.92
C VAL A 407 6.84 -6.64 9.54
N GLY A 408 8.12 -6.31 9.33
CA GLY A 408 8.72 -5.11 9.93
C GLY A 408 8.15 -3.81 9.35
N MET A 409 7.91 -3.78 8.04
CA MET A 409 7.36 -2.63 7.34
C MET A 409 6.40 -3.10 6.24
N LEU A 410 5.14 -2.66 6.29
CA LEU A 410 4.16 -3.00 5.26
C LEU A 410 4.36 -2.08 4.04
N ASN A 411 4.67 -2.68 2.88
CA ASN A 411 4.76 -1.93 1.63
C ASN A 411 3.37 -1.61 1.08
N VAL A 412 3.07 -0.33 0.81
CA VAL A 412 1.71 0.10 0.45
C VAL A 412 1.68 1.12 -0.69
N ASP A 413 0.82 0.85 -1.66
CA ASP A 413 0.47 1.82 -2.72
C ASP A 413 -0.69 2.73 -2.27
N ASP A 414 -1.68 2.16 -1.58
CA ASP A 414 -2.87 2.84 -1.07
C ASP A 414 -2.74 3.14 0.43
N LEU A 415 -2.29 4.37 0.74
CA LEU A 415 -2.06 4.85 2.11
C LEU A 415 -3.34 4.90 2.94
N VAL A 416 -4.47 5.31 2.34
CA VAL A 416 -5.71 5.53 3.09
C VAL A 416 -6.28 4.19 3.53
N SER A 417 -6.33 3.21 2.62
CA SER A 417 -6.71 1.86 2.98
C SER A 417 -5.74 1.27 3.99
N ALA A 418 -4.43 1.39 3.73
CA ALA A 418 -3.40 0.82 4.58
C ALA A 418 -3.43 1.35 6.02
N SER A 419 -3.66 2.65 6.19
CA SER A 419 -3.58 3.31 7.50
C SER A 419 -4.84 3.15 8.35
N ARG A 420 -5.97 2.71 7.81
CA ARG A 420 -7.20 2.52 8.61
C ARG A 420 -7.14 1.33 9.56
N TRP A 421 -6.25 0.35 9.34
CA TRP A 421 -5.98 -0.89 10.12
C TRP A 421 -7.20 -1.75 10.54
N ASN A 422 -8.44 -1.35 10.21
CA ASN A 422 -9.67 -2.07 10.55
C ASN A 422 -10.27 -2.86 9.37
N TRP A 423 -9.44 -3.42 8.48
CA TRP A 423 -9.89 -4.08 7.23
C TRP A 423 -10.99 -5.15 7.43
N GLY A 424 -11.10 -5.74 8.63
CA GLY A 424 -12.18 -6.67 8.99
C GLY A 424 -13.56 -6.06 9.26
N TRP A 425 -13.70 -4.74 9.36
CA TRP A 425 -14.96 -4.04 9.69
C TRP A 425 -15.75 -3.57 8.48
N CYS A 426 -15.28 -3.88 7.28
CA CYS A 426 -15.92 -3.46 6.04
C CYS A 426 -17.16 -4.30 5.68
N VAL A 427 -17.58 -5.28 6.50
CA VAL A 427 -18.81 -6.03 6.29
C VAL A 427 -19.90 -5.54 7.24
N VAL A 428 -20.89 -4.82 6.72
CA VAL A 428 -22.07 -4.39 7.50
C VAL A 428 -23.31 -5.05 6.92
N ALA A 429 -24.05 -5.76 7.77
CA ALA A 429 -25.26 -6.49 7.40
C ALA A 429 -25.06 -7.44 6.19
N GLY A 430 -23.88 -8.06 6.08
CA GLY A 430 -23.55 -9.01 5.01
C GLY A 430 -23.10 -8.37 3.69
N MET A 431 -22.96 -7.04 3.62
CA MET A 431 -22.40 -6.33 2.46
C MET A 431 -20.98 -5.86 2.77
N ALA A 432 -20.02 -6.28 1.94
CA ALA A 432 -18.67 -5.72 1.95
C ALA A 432 -18.70 -4.32 1.31
N LEU A 433 -18.47 -3.29 2.12
CA LEU A 433 -18.45 -1.89 1.73
C LEU A 433 -17.08 -1.45 1.19
N CYS A 434 -16.05 -2.22 1.45
CA CYS A 434 -14.73 -2.10 0.84
C CYS A 434 -14.31 -3.51 0.38
N GLY A 435 -14.06 -3.68 -0.92
CA GLY A 435 -13.62 -4.94 -1.52
C GLY A 435 -14.67 -6.05 -1.59
N ASN A 436 -15.50 -6.03 -2.64
CA ASN A 436 -16.19 -7.23 -3.15
C ASN A 436 -15.16 -8.13 -3.86
N ASN A 437 -15.19 -9.47 -3.86
CA ASN A 437 -16.23 -10.48 -3.61
C ASN A 437 -15.64 -11.66 -2.84
#